data_AF-A0A645DYK1-F1
#
_entry.id   AF-A0A645DYK1-F1
#
_cell.length_a   1.000
_cell.length_b   1.000
_cell.length_c   1.000
_cell.angle_alpha   90.00
_cell.angle_beta   90.00
_cell.angle_gamma   90.00
#
_symmetry.space_group_name_H-M   'P 1'
#
loop_
_entity.id
_entity.type
_entity.pdbx_description
1 polymer ?
#
loop_
_entity_poly.entity_id
_entity_poly.type
_entity_poly.pdbx_seq_one_letter_code
_entity_poly.pdbx_strand_id
1 'polypeptide(L)' 'MESDPYFDGDEAQKLLQKAILTLPEKQRLVFHMKYSEEMKYEDISDILGTSVGALKASYHHAVKKIEKFLSEPH' A
#
# COMPACT_ATOMS: atom_id res chain seq x y z
N MET A 1 -0.98 -27.28 10.28
CA MET A 1 -0.27 -26.00 10.15
C MET A 1 -0.81 -25.13 11.25
N GLU A 2 -0.02 -24.95 12.31
CA GLU A 2 -0.41 -24.20 13.50
C GLU A 2 -0.38 -22.71 13.15
N SER A 3 -1.56 -22.10 13.05
CA SER A 3 -1.69 -20.64 13.09
C SER A 3 -1.23 -20.20 14.47
N ASP A 4 -0.13 -19.45 14.53
CA ASP A 4 0.32 -18.80 15.75
C ASP A 4 -0.88 -18.03 16.36
N PRO A 5 -1.32 -18.33 17.60
CA PRO A 5 -2.51 -17.70 18.21
C PRO A 5 -2.37 -16.19 18.40
N TYR A 6 -1.20 -15.61 18.11
CA TYR A 6 -0.95 -14.17 18.08
C TYR A 6 -1.23 -13.49 16.74
N PHE A 7 -1.42 -14.22 15.64
CA PHE A 7 -1.66 -13.64 14.33
C PHE A 7 -3.13 -13.77 13.93
N ASP A 8 -3.97 -12.90 14.48
CA ASP A 8 -5.33 -12.73 13.99
C ASP A 8 -5.28 -11.98 12.64
N GLY A 9 -5.58 -12.72 11.56
CA GLY A 9 -5.62 -12.17 10.21
C GLY A 9 -6.61 -11.01 10.05
N ASP A 10 -7.67 -10.97 10.86
CA ASP A 10 -8.64 -9.89 10.83
C ASP A 10 -8.07 -8.60 11.43
N GLU A 11 -7.28 -8.69 12.50
CA GLU A 11 -6.60 -7.53 13.09
C GLU A 11 -5.45 -7.03 12.19
N ALA A 12 -4.67 -7.93 11.60
CA ALA A 12 -3.63 -7.57 10.64
C ALA A 12 -4.23 -6.81 9.43
N GLN A 13 -5.36 -7.31 8.90
CA GLN A 13 -6.05 -6.65 7.79
C GLN A 13 -6.62 -5.29 8.20
N LYS A 14 -7.22 -5.16 9.39
CA LYS A 14 -7.70 -3.86 9.90
C LYS A 14 -6.56 -2.85 10.06
N LEU A 15 -5.41 -3.28 10.57
CA LEU A 15 -4.23 -2.42 10.70
C LEU A 15 -3.70 -1.96 9.34
N LEU A 16 -3.63 -2.86 8.35
CA LEU A 16 -3.25 -2.48 6.99
C LEU A 16 -4.22 -1.45 6.38
N GLN A 17 -5.53 -1.64 6.56
CA GLN A 17 -6.53 -0.67 6.09
C GLN A 17 -6.35 0.70 6.77
N LYS A 18 -6.14 0.74 8.09
CA LYS A 18 -5.83 1.98 8.81
C LYS A 18 -4.57 2.66 8.27
N ALA A 19 -3.50 1.89 8.01
CA ALA A 19 -2.27 2.40 7.45
C ALA A 19 -2.49 3.04 6.06
N ILE A 20 -3.23 2.36 5.18
CA ILE A 20 -3.57 2.85 3.83
C ILE A 20 -4.34 4.18 3.90
N LEU A 21 -5.25 4.35 4.87
CA LEU A 21 -6.02 5.58 5.06
C LEU A 21 -5.14 6.78 5.48
N THR A 22 -3.96 6.55 6.06
CA THR A 22 -3.00 7.63 6.40
C THR A 22 -2.24 8.16 5.17
N LEU A 23 -2.28 7.45 4.04
CA LEU A 23 -1.54 7.84 2.86
C LEU A 23 -2.15 9.08 2.20
N PRO A 24 -1.31 10.01 1.68
CA PRO A 24 -1.75 11.02 0.72
C PRO A 24 -2.46 10.37 -0.47
N GLU A 25 -3.45 11.06 -1.03
CA GLU A 25 -4.33 10.54 -2.09
C GLU A 25 -3.57 9.87 -3.24
N LYS A 26 -2.57 10.55 -3.81
CA LYS A 26 -1.76 9.99 -4.90
C LYS A 26 -0.97 8.74 -4.51
N GLN A 27 -0.49 8.65 -3.27
CA GLN A 27 0.23 7.47 -2.78
C GLN A 27 -0.72 6.31 -2.56
N ARG A 28 -1.91 6.59 -2.00
CA ARG A 28 -2.98 5.61 -1.80
C ARG A 28 -3.48 5.01 -3.10
N LEU A 29 -3.78 5.87 -4.09
CA LEU A 29 -4.25 5.46 -5.40
C LEU A 29 -3.24 4.55 -6.11
N VAL A 30 -1.97 4.98 -6.17
CA VAL A 30 -0.91 4.19 -6.82
C VAL A 30 -0.67 2.87 -6.07
N PHE A 31 -0.73 2.88 -4.73
CA PHE A 31 -0.64 1.65 -3.94
C PHE A 31 -1.78 0.69 -4.26
N HIS A 32 -3.03 1.17 -4.29
CA HIS A 32 -4.21 0.35 -4.58
C HIS A 32 -4.12 -0.30 -5.97
N MET A 33 -3.87 0.49 -7.02
CA MET A 33 -3.76 -0.04 -8.38
C MET A 33 -2.61 -1.05 -8.50
N LYS A 34 -1.47 -0.81 -7.86
CA LYS A 34 -0.30 -1.69 -7.97
C LYS A 34 -0.43 -2.99 -7.16
N TYR A 35 -0.99 -2.90 -5.94
CA TYR A 35 -1.00 -3.99 -4.96
C TYR A 35 -2.33 -4.74 -4.93
N SER A 36 -3.46 -4.02 -4.94
CA SER A 36 -4.80 -4.63 -4.89
C SER A 36 -5.29 -5.08 -6.25
N GLU A 37 -5.05 -4.27 -7.29
CA GLU A 37 -5.46 -4.57 -8.67
C GLU A 37 -4.32 -5.22 -9.49
N GLU A 38 -3.15 -5.41 -8.88
CA GLU A 38 -1.95 -6.05 -9.47
C GLU A 38 -1.48 -5.43 -10.81
N MET A 39 -1.87 -4.19 -11.11
CA MET A 39 -1.58 -3.55 -12.40
C MET A 39 -0.08 -3.33 -12.64
N LYS A 40 0.33 -3.28 -13.92
CA LYS A 40 1.70 -2.89 -14.29
C LYS A 40 1.85 -1.37 -14.24
N TYR A 41 3.08 -0.89 -14.06
CA TYR A 41 3.32 0.55 -13.97
C TYR A 41 3.03 1.27 -15.28
N GLU A 42 3.23 0.59 -16.40
CA GLU A 42 2.95 1.07 -17.75
C GLU A 42 1.44 1.33 -17.91
N ASP A 43 0.59 0.38 -17.51
CA ASP A 43 -0.86 0.53 -17.57
C ASP A 43 -1.36 1.68 -16.67
N ILE A 44 -0.80 1.79 -15.45
CA ILE A 44 -1.12 2.88 -14.53
C ILE A 44 -0.65 4.23 -15.10
N SER A 45 0.49 4.25 -15.79
CA SER A 45 1.05 5.44 -16.44
C SER A 45 0.11 5.96 -17.52
N ASP A 46 -0.44 5.07 -18.33
CA ASP A 46 -1.41 5.41 -19.38
C ASP A 46 -2.73 5.96 -18.79
N ILE A 47 -3.19 5.40 -17.67
CA ILE A 47 -4.43 5.86 -16.99
C ILE A 47 -4.24 7.22 -16.32
N LEU A 48 -3.12 7.42 -15.62
CA LEU A 48 -2.90 8.62 -14.80
C LEU A 48 -2.15 9.74 -15.53
N GLY A 49 -1.70 9.51 -16.77
CA GLY A 49 -0.99 10.50 -17.58
C GLY A 49 0.30 11.00 -16.91
N THR A 50 1.03 10.12 -16.21
CA THR A 50 2.25 10.47 -15.49
C THR A 50 3.34 9.43 -15.73
N SER A 51 4.60 9.77 -15.47
CA SER A 51 5.71 8.86 -15.79
C SER A 51 5.75 7.65 -14.85
N VAL A 52 6.19 6.50 -15.38
CA VAL A 52 6.50 5.29 -14.59
C VAL A 52 7.45 5.59 -13.43
N GLY A 53 8.41 6.50 -13.61
CA GLY A 53 9.32 6.95 -12.54
C GLY A 53 8.58 7.62 -11.38
N ALA A 54 7.62 8.51 -11.69
CA ALA A 54 6.79 9.18 -10.68
C ALA A 54 5.89 8.17 -9.94
N LEU A 55 5.37 7.16 -10.64
CA LEU A 55 4.57 6.09 -10.03
C LEU A 55 5.40 5.23 -9.08
N LYS A 56 6.59 4.79 -9.50
CA LYS A 56 7.51 4.01 -8.66
C LYS A 56 7.89 4.76 -7.39
N ALA A 57 8.19 6.05 -7.50
CA ALA A 57 8.47 6.90 -6.34
C ALA A 57 7.25 7.02 -5.42
N SER A 58 6.07 7.27 -5.97
CA SER A 58 4.81 7.34 -5.21
C SER A 58 4.53 6.03 -4.47
N TYR A 59 4.66 4.89 -5.15
CA TYR A 59 4.47 3.55 -4.57
C TYR A 59 5.47 3.27 -3.45
N HIS A 60 6.76 3.50 -3.68
CA HIS A 60 7.79 3.32 -2.66
C HIS A 60 7.52 4.17 -1.40
N HIS A 61 7.09 5.42 -1.57
CA HIS A 61 6.69 6.25 -0.42
C HIS A 61 5.45 5.73 0.29
N ALA A 62 4.48 5.17 -0.44
CA ALA A 62 3.31 4.53 0.15
C ALA A 62 3.72 3.33 1.02
N VAL A 63 4.54 2.41 0.49
CA VAL A 63 5.03 1.24 1.22
C VAL A 63 5.77 1.66 2.49
N LYS A 64 6.73 2.59 2.40
CA LYS A 64 7.47 3.05 3.59
C LYS A 64 6.59 3.65 4.68
N LYS A 65 5.51 4.34 4.31
CA LYS A 65 4.57 4.90 5.30
C LYS A 65 3.71 3.82 5.94
N ILE A 66 3.28 2.82 5.18
CA ILE A 66 2.57 1.66 5.70
C ILE A 66 3.49 0.89 6.65
N GLU A 67 4.71 0.57 6.24
CA GLU A 67 5.71 -0.10 7.09
C GLU A 67 5.95 0.68 8.38
N LYS A 68 6.15 1.99 8.27
CA LYS A 68 6.32 2.86 9.43
C LYS A 68 5.11 2.79 10.37
N PHE A 69 3.90 2.94 9.84
CA PHE A 69 2.67 2.84 10.62
C PHE A 69 2.57 1.50 11.35
N LEU A 70 2.88 0.39 10.69
CA LEU A 70 2.80 -0.95 11.30
C LEU A 70 3.91 -1.22 12.32
N SER A 71 5.04 -0.50 12.21
CA SER A 71 6.17 -0.64 13.15
C SER A 71 6.05 0.20 14.42
N GLU A 72 5.18 1.21 14.43
CA GLU A 72 4.98 2.08 15.58
C GLU A 72 3.92 1.48 16.54
N PRO A 73 4.14 1.50 17.87
CA PRO A 73 3.15 1.08 18.84
C PRO A 73 1.98 2.09 18.91
N HIS A 74 0.74 1.59 18.88
CA HIS A 74 -0.52 2.37 18.92
C HIS A 74 -1.35 2.07 20.15
#